data_AF-A0A9W6ZEK4-F1
#
_entry.id   AF-A0A9W6ZEK4-F1
#
_cell.length_a   1.000
_cell.length_b   1.000
_cell.length_c   1.000
_cell.angle_alpha   90.00
_cell.angle_beta   90.00
_cell.angle_gamma   90.00
#
_symmetry.space_group_name_H-M   'P 1'
#
loop_
_entity.id
_entity.type
_entity.pdbx_description
1 polymer ?
#
loop_
_entity_poly.entity_id
_entity_poly.type
_entity_poly.pdbx_seq_one_letter_code
_entity_poly.pdbx_strand_id
1 'polypeptide(L)'
;MFASRAAARAVPAFRASAKRFGSGQAEATAEMEKWKKISLYGALPATAFLCVINMGILATSGHHHYADEDYVPGKGGVELPTHVRLRNKPYPWSCPDCNLFHAPCWAKCKAAKAEA
;
A
#
# COMPACT_ATOMS: atom_id res chain seq x y z
N MET A 1 -27.23 -4.42 -73.60
CA MET A 1 -26.67 -5.53 -72.80
C MET A 1 -25.60 -4.94 -71.89
N PHE A 2 -25.91 -4.68 -70.62
CA PHE A 2 -24.96 -4.07 -69.67
C PHE A 2 -24.25 -5.17 -68.86
N ALA A 3 -22.93 -5.24 -68.98
CA ALA A 3 -22.09 -6.19 -68.25
C ALA A 3 -21.84 -5.68 -66.81
N SER A 4 -22.31 -6.42 -65.83
CA SER A 4 -22.07 -6.13 -64.41
C SER A 4 -20.69 -6.68 -64.01
N ARG A 5 -19.74 -5.81 -63.69
CA ARG A 5 -18.42 -6.19 -63.15
C ARG A 5 -18.56 -6.42 -61.64
N ALA A 6 -18.44 -7.67 -61.21
CA ALA A 6 -18.31 -8.02 -59.80
C ALA A 6 -16.96 -7.55 -59.25
N ALA A 7 -16.96 -6.60 -58.32
CA ALA A 7 -15.78 -6.17 -57.60
C ALA A 7 -15.44 -7.18 -56.49
N ALA A 8 -14.36 -7.93 -56.64
CA ALA A 8 -13.82 -8.77 -55.57
C ALA A 8 -13.21 -7.88 -54.49
N ARG A 9 -13.78 -7.90 -53.28
CA ARG A 9 -13.20 -7.25 -52.10
C ARG A 9 -11.95 -8.00 -51.67
N ALA A 10 -10.78 -7.37 -51.82
CA ALA A 10 -9.55 -7.83 -51.20
C ALA A 10 -9.66 -7.70 -49.67
N VAL A 11 -9.63 -8.82 -48.96
CA VAL A 11 -9.53 -8.85 -47.50
C VAL A 11 -8.05 -8.67 -47.14
N PRO A 12 -7.68 -7.67 -46.32
CA PRO A 12 -6.30 -7.55 -45.88
C PRO A 12 -5.94 -8.75 -45.00
N ALA A 13 -4.99 -9.56 -45.46
CA ALA A 13 -4.43 -10.65 -44.67
C ALA A 13 -3.77 -10.06 -43.42
N PHE A 14 -4.39 -10.28 -42.25
CA PHE A 14 -3.77 -10.00 -40.97
C PHE A 14 -2.54 -10.91 -40.86
N ARG A 15 -1.35 -10.34 -41.06
CA ARG A 15 -0.08 -11.05 -40.86
C ARG A 15 0.03 -11.35 -39.37
N ALA A 16 -0.30 -12.57 -38.98
CA ALA A 16 -0.03 -13.08 -37.65
C ALA A 16 1.48 -12.96 -37.38
N SER A 17 1.86 -12.04 -36.49
CA SER A 17 3.23 -11.96 -35.98
C SER A 17 3.50 -13.23 -35.18
N ALA A 18 4.24 -14.16 -35.78
CA ALA A 18 4.69 -15.37 -35.11
C ALA A 18 5.59 -14.95 -33.93
N LYS A 19 5.13 -15.22 -32.70
CA LYS A 19 5.90 -14.98 -31.48
C LYS A 19 7.15 -15.88 -31.52
N ARG A 20 8.30 -15.30 -31.88
CA ARG A 20 9.60 -15.97 -31.80
C ARG A 20 10.00 -16.04 -30.32
N PHE A 21 9.89 -17.22 -29.71
CA PHE A 21 10.29 -17.51 -28.33
C PHE A 21 11.78 -17.90 -28.22
N GLY A 22 12.68 -17.13 -28.85
CA GLY A 22 14.12 -17.34 -28.72
C GLY A 22 14.88 -16.04 -28.88
N SER A 23 15.39 -15.49 -27.77
CA SER A 23 16.20 -14.28 -27.78
C SER A 23 17.68 -14.63 -27.92
N GLY A 24 18.33 -14.08 -28.96
CA GLY A 24 19.80 -14.06 -29.02
C GLY A 24 20.37 -13.11 -27.95
N GLN A 25 21.68 -13.17 -27.68
CA GLN A 25 22.32 -12.33 -26.66
C GLN A 25 22.02 -10.82 -26.82
N ALA A 26 21.96 -10.31 -28.05
CA ALA A 26 21.64 -8.91 -28.32
C ALA A 26 20.19 -8.53 -27.97
N GLU A 27 19.24 -9.45 -28.12
CA GLU A 27 17.85 -9.25 -27.70
C GLU A 27 17.75 -9.25 -26.16
N ALA A 28 18.51 -10.12 -25.49
CA ALA A 28 18.54 -10.17 -24.03
C ALA A 28 19.11 -8.87 -23.42
N THR A 29 20.18 -8.31 -23.98
CA THR A 29 20.75 -7.05 -23.49
C THR A 29 19.82 -5.86 -23.75
N ALA A 30 19.17 -5.81 -24.92
CA ALA A 30 18.20 -4.77 -25.24
C ALA A 30 16.98 -4.80 -24.29
N GLU A 31 16.45 -5.99 -23.98
CA GLU A 31 15.37 -6.15 -23.01
C GLU A 31 15.79 -5.70 -21.61
N MET A 32 16.99 -6.07 -21.16
CA MET A 32 17.52 -5.65 -19.86
C MET A 32 17.69 -4.13 -19.77
N GLU A 33 18.23 -3.49 -20.81
CA GLU A 33 18.35 -2.03 -20.84
C GLU A 33 16.99 -1.32 -20.81
N LYS A 34 16.01 -1.85 -21.54
CA LYS A 34 14.65 -1.32 -21.55
C LYS A 34 14.06 -1.32 -20.14
N TRP A 35 14.12 -2.45 -19.44
CA TRP A 35 13.60 -2.56 -18.07
C TRP A 35 14.36 -1.68 -17.09
N LYS A 36 15.68 -1.59 -17.22
CA LYS A 36 16.49 -0.67 -16.40
C LYS A 36 16.01 0.78 -16.56
N LYS A 37 15.77 1.24 -17.78
CA LYS A 37 15.28 2.60 -18.05
C LYS A 37 13.88 2.81 -17.48
N ILE A 38 12.98 1.85 -17.65
CA ILE A 38 11.61 1.92 -17.09
C ILE A 38 11.65 2.02 -15.56
N SER A 39 12.47 1.22 -14.89
CA SER A 39 12.57 1.24 -13.43
C SER A 39 13.18 2.55 -12.92
N LEU A 40 14.28 3.01 -13.52
CA LEU A 40 15.01 4.20 -13.07
C LEU A 40 14.28 5.52 -13.37
N TYR A 41 13.64 5.62 -14.53
CA TYR A 41 13.05 6.88 -15.00
C TYR A 41 11.52 6.90 -14.96
N GLY A 42 10.87 5.75 -14.78
CA GLY A 42 9.42 5.65 -14.65
C GLY A 42 9.02 5.28 -13.23
N ALA A 43 9.30 4.05 -12.84
CA ALA A 43 8.77 3.49 -11.59
C ALA A 43 9.29 4.22 -10.35
N LEU A 44 10.61 4.37 -10.20
CA LEU A 44 11.21 5.04 -9.06
C LEU A 44 10.72 6.47 -8.84
N PRO A 45 10.77 7.39 -9.83
CA PRO A 45 10.31 8.76 -9.62
C PRO A 45 8.79 8.83 -9.35
N ALA A 46 7.98 7.99 -10.02
CA ALA A 46 6.55 7.96 -9.77
C ALA A 46 6.24 7.50 -8.33
N THR A 47 6.89 6.43 -7.86
CA THR A 47 6.73 5.97 -6.48
C THR A 47 7.21 7.01 -5.48
N ALA A 48 8.39 7.61 -5.70
CA ALA A 48 8.92 8.64 -4.81
C ALA A 48 7.97 9.84 -4.70
N PHE A 49 7.47 10.33 -5.83
CA PHE A 49 6.54 11.45 -5.87
C PHE A 49 5.23 11.15 -5.12
N LEU A 50 4.59 10.02 -5.43
CA LEU A 50 3.33 9.63 -4.79
C LEU A 50 3.52 9.33 -3.30
N CYS A 51 4.62 8.69 -2.90
CA CYS A 51 4.93 8.44 -1.50
C CYS A 51 5.17 9.73 -0.72
N VAL A 52 5.90 10.69 -1.26
CA VAL A 52 6.12 11.99 -0.61
C VAL A 52 4.80 12.72 -0.40
N ILE A 53 3.92 12.75 -1.41
CA ILE A 53 2.59 13.35 -1.28
C ILE A 53 1.76 12.62 -0.23
N ASN A 54 1.70 11.29 -0.30
CA ASN A 54 0.91 10.49 0.63
C ASN A 54 1.41 10.65 2.07
N MET A 55 2.73 10.69 2.29
CA MET A 55 3.31 10.94 3.61
C MET A 55 3.04 12.35 4.11
N GLY A 56 3.07 13.36 3.24
CA GLY A 56 2.68 14.73 3.58
C GLY A 56 1.21 14.84 4.02
N ILE A 57 0.31 14.17 3.29
CA ILE A 57 -1.10 14.06 3.67
C ILE A 57 -1.24 13.32 5.01
N LEU A 58 -0.57 12.17 5.17
CA LEU A 58 -0.64 11.41 6.41
C LEU A 58 -0.15 12.21 7.62
N ALA A 59 0.96 12.95 7.47
CA ALA A 59 1.54 13.77 8.53
C ALA A 59 0.66 14.99 8.93
N THR A 60 -0.20 15.45 8.02
CA THR A 60 -1.10 16.60 8.26
C THR A 60 -2.53 16.20 8.55
N SER A 61 -2.90 14.96 8.23
CA SER A 61 -4.21 14.42 8.57
C SER A 61 -4.34 14.27 10.08
N GLY A 62 -5.46 14.73 10.64
CA GLY A 62 -5.78 14.49 12.04
C GLY A 62 -5.90 12.99 12.29
N HIS A 63 -4.98 12.43 13.06
CA HIS A 63 -5.06 11.05 13.52
C HIS A 63 -6.13 10.94 14.62
N HIS A 64 -7.40 10.81 14.22
CA HIS A 64 -8.50 10.53 15.14
C HIS A 64 -8.48 9.05 15.56
N HIS A 65 -7.51 8.70 16.39
CA HIS A 65 -7.64 7.51 17.22
C HIS A 65 -8.26 7.97 18.53
N TYR A 66 -9.36 7.34 18.97
CA TYR A 66 -9.89 7.54 20.33
C TYR A 66 -8.71 7.41 21.30
N ALA A 67 -8.33 8.50 21.94
CA ALA A 67 -7.20 8.49 22.83
C ALA A 67 -7.58 7.68 24.07
N ASP A 68 -6.62 7.00 24.69
CA ASP A 68 -6.88 6.30 25.95
C ASP A 68 -7.43 7.26 27.03
N GLU A 69 -7.09 8.55 26.94
CA GLU A 69 -7.61 9.61 27.82
C GLU A 69 -9.07 10.04 27.54
N ASP A 70 -9.65 9.67 26.40
CA ASP A 70 -11.08 9.92 26.13
C ASP A 70 -12.00 8.96 26.88
N TYR A 71 -11.43 7.93 27.51
CA TYR A 71 -12.15 6.92 28.28
C TYR A 71 -12.06 7.23 29.78
N VAL A 72 -13.08 7.92 30.30
CA VAL A 72 -13.31 8.01 31.74
C VAL A 72 -14.73 7.51 32.03
N PRO A 73 -14.90 6.26 32.51
CA PRO A 73 -16.20 5.77 32.95
C PRO A 73 -16.81 6.75 33.97
N GLY A 74 -17.97 7.31 33.64
CA GLY A 74 -18.71 8.21 34.52
C GLY A 74 -18.19 9.65 34.63
N LYS A 75 -17.23 10.10 33.79
CA LYS A 75 -16.80 11.52 33.75
C LYS A 75 -16.83 12.14 32.34
N GLY A 76 -17.93 11.98 31.62
CA GLY A 76 -18.20 12.75 30.38
C GLY A 76 -17.28 12.46 29.19
N GLY A 77 -16.51 11.38 29.22
CA GLY A 77 -15.75 10.87 28.08
C GLY A 77 -16.60 10.01 27.13
N VAL A 78 -16.02 9.60 25.99
CA VAL A 78 -16.70 8.72 25.03
C VAL A 78 -16.82 7.32 25.64
N GLU A 79 -18.05 6.86 25.86
CA GLU A 79 -18.32 5.50 26.36
C GLU A 79 -18.03 4.49 25.24
N LEU A 80 -16.88 3.82 25.33
CA LEU A 80 -16.50 2.78 24.39
C LEU A 80 -17.39 1.53 24.60
N PRO A 81 -17.83 0.86 23.52
CA PRO A 81 -18.60 -0.37 23.63
C PRO A 81 -17.94 -1.44 24.53
N THR A 82 -18.73 -2.25 25.23
CA THR A 82 -18.22 -3.27 26.18
C THR A 82 -17.31 -4.34 25.57
N HIS A 83 -17.32 -4.47 24.24
CA HIS A 83 -16.47 -5.41 23.51
C HIS A 83 -15.10 -4.84 23.14
N VAL A 84 -14.86 -3.53 23.32
CA VAL A 84 -13.54 -2.93 23.07
C VAL A 84 -12.66 -3.09 24.31
N ARG A 85 -11.37 -3.35 24.13
CA ARG A 85 -10.38 -3.61 25.21
C ARG A 85 -10.67 -4.83 26.09
N LEU A 86 -11.18 -5.92 25.51
CA LEU A 86 -11.35 -7.19 26.22
C LEU A 86 -10.00 -7.76 26.69
N ARG A 87 -9.85 -8.00 28.01
CA ARG A 87 -8.61 -8.54 28.61
C ARG A 87 -8.89 -9.75 29.49
N ASN A 88 -8.95 -10.93 28.88
CA ASN A 88 -9.13 -12.19 29.60
C ASN A 88 -7.84 -12.68 30.29
N LYS A 89 -6.67 -12.35 29.75
CA LYS A 89 -5.35 -12.72 30.29
C LYS A 89 -4.37 -11.55 30.12
N PRO A 90 -3.46 -11.29 31.09
CA PRO A 90 -2.40 -10.31 30.90
C PRO A 90 -1.48 -10.69 29.75
N TYR A 91 -0.93 -9.67 29.11
CA TYR A 91 0.05 -9.86 28.06
C TYR A 91 1.40 -10.36 28.61
N PRO A 92 2.18 -11.12 27.81
CA PRO A 92 3.40 -11.78 28.27
C PRO A 92 4.64 -10.85 28.35
N TRP A 93 4.46 -9.53 28.25
CA TRP A 93 5.55 -8.57 28.29
C TRP A 93 5.54 -7.73 29.58
N SER A 94 6.57 -6.92 29.76
CA SER A 94 6.80 -6.18 31.01
C SER A 94 5.66 -5.25 31.41
N CYS A 95 4.91 -4.70 30.46
CA CYS A 95 3.73 -3.86 30.66
C CYS A 95 2.43 -4.63 30.34
N PRO A 96 1.90 -5.46 31.26
CA PRO A 96 0.93 -6.52 30.96
C PRO A 96 -0.43 -6.04 30.42
N ASP A 97 -0.75 -4.75 30.52
CA ASP A 97 -2.00 -4.15 30.03
C ASP A 97 -1.82 -3.28 28.77
N CYS A 98 -0.60 -3.12 28.23
CA CYS A 98 -0.35 -2.31 27.02
C CYS A 98 -0.24 -3.17 25.77
N ASN A 99 -1.10 -3.00 24.76
CA ASN A 99 -0.97 -3.73 23.47
C ASN A 99 0.40 -3.54 22.79
N LEU A 100 0.81 -4.49 21.94
CA LEU A 100 2.12 -4.50 21.27
C LEU A 100 2.48 -3.18 20.54
N PHE A 101 1.53 -2.58 19.83
CA PHE A 101 1.75 -1.35 19.06
C PHE A 101 1.15 -0.09 19.71
N HIS A 102 0.92 -0.12 21.03
CA HIS A 102 0.32 1.01 21.74
C HIS A 102 1.37 1.92 22.41
N ALA A 103 2.14 2.62 21.59
CA ALA A 103 3.26 3.47 22.01
C ALA A 103 2.98 4.37 23.24
N PRO A 104 1.84 5.09 23.34
CA PRO A 104 1.58 5.93 24.50
C PRO A 104 1.36 5.14 25.81
N CYS A 105 0.78 3.94 25.75
CA CYS A 105 0.65 3.08 26.95
C CYS A 105 2.03 2.58 27.40
N TRP A 106 2.88 2.19 26.45
CA TRP A 106 4.25 1.80 26.75
C TRP A 106 5.05 2.94 27.40
N ALA A 107 4.90 4.17 26.92
CA ALA A 107 5.54 5.34 27.51
C ALA A 107 5.05 5.57 28.96
N LYS A 108 3.74 5.58 29.20
CA LYS A 108 3.14 5.74 30.54
C LYS A 108 3.59 4.63 31.49
N CYS A 109 3.56 3.36 31.06
CA CYS A 109 4.00 2.23 31.87
C CYS A 109 5.50 2.30 32.21
N LYS A 110 6.36 2.70 31.26
CA LYS A 110 7.80 2.84 31.50
C LYS A 110 8.09 3.98 32.47
N ALA A 111 7.40 5.11 32.35
CA ALA A 111 7.54 6.24 33.28
C ALA A 111 7.14 5.84 34.71
N ALA A 112 5.97 5.21 34.88
CA ALA A 112 5.50 4.78 36.20
C ALA A 112 6.44 3.77 36.88
N LYS A 113 7.15 2.95 36.10
CA LYS A 113 8.17 2.02 36.61
C LYS A 113 9.52 2.66 36.92
N ALA A 114 9.82 3.82 36.34
CA ALA A 114 11.05 4.55 36.64
C ALA A 114 10.90 5.42 37.90
N GLU A 115 9.67 5.78 38.26
CA GLU A 115 9.32 6.54 39.46
C GLU A 115 9.05 5.64 40.70
N ALA A 116 9.03 4.32 40.52
CA ALA A 116 8.79 3.31 41.56
C ALA A 116 10.09 2.61 41.98
#